data_AF-A0A0L7M0D6-F1
#
_entry.id   AF-A0A0L7M0D6-F1
#
_cell.length_a   1.000
_cell.length_b   1.000
_cell.length_c   1.000
_cell.angle_alpha   90.00
_cell.angle_beta   90.00
_cell.angle_gamma   90.00
#
_symmetry.space_group_name_H-M   'P 1'
#
loop_
_entity.id
_entity.type
_entity.pdbx_description
1 polymer ?
#
loop_
_entity_poly.entity_id
_entity_poly.type
_entity_poly.pdbx_seq_one_letter_code
_entity_poly.pdbx_strand_id
1 'polypeptide(L)'
;MKTRLKVLENNVKDEEIERKLQNNLNIKSLGYVLKAIEILKRKEKMKRYSTFDRHLSYFKKNNINKPQYNEKKILEHRLWAIGCELIEVIGDGNCLFRSISRNLFHKQKYHMYVRKKCVEYMINYKEEYSIYFENNEFQQYIKNMSKNGYWGDELCIKATADAFDCIIYIITSTLENWHLKYESKNNNGMYKKCVFLAYSSPTHYDCFKLMQR
;
A
#
# COMPACT_ATOMS: atom_id res chain seq x y z
N MET A 1 -20.40 -23.03 18.82
CA MET A 1 -19.00 -22.79 19.24
C MET A 1 -18.43 -21.63 18.42
N LYS A 2 -18.18 -20.46 19.04
CA LYS A 2 -17.52 -19.33 18.36
C LYS A 2 -16.00 -19.60 18.35
N THR A 3 -15.45 -20.05 17.24
CA THR A 3 -14.01 -20.21 17.04
C THR A 3 -13.39 -18.81 17.04
N ARG A 4 -12.82 -18.39 18.18
CA ARG A 4 -12.05 -17.16 18.30
C ARG A 4 -10.80 -17.34 17.41
N LEU A 5 -10.73 -16.61 16.29
CA LEU A 5 -9.51 -16.51 15.48
C LEU A 5 -8.40 -16.06 16.43
N LYS A 6 -7.46 -16.96 16.75
CA LYS A 6 -6.36 -16.67 17.67
C LYS A 6 -5.49 -15.60 17.01
N VAL A 7 -5.31 -14.48 17.71
CA VAL A 7 -4.24 -13.52 17.43
C VAL A 7 -2.92 -14.30 17.50
N LEU A 8 -2.09 -14.21 16.46
CA LEU A 8 -0.79 -14.88 16.42
C LEU A 8 0.10 -14.25 17.50
N GLU A 9 0.62 -15.03 18.44
CA GLU A 9 1.48 -14.49 19.51
C GLU A 9 2.71 -13.77 18.90
N ASN A 10 3.03 -12.57 19.39
CA ASN A 10 4.26 -11.86 19.04
C ASN A 10 5.45 -12.66 19.58
N ASN A 11 6.48 -12.86 18.76
CA ASN A 11 7.69 -13.56 19.18
C ASN A 11 8.85 -12.55 19.41
N VAL A 12 9.93 -13.00 20.07
CA VAL A 12 11.11 -12.17 20.37
C VAL A 12 11.72 -11.50 19.11
N LYS A 13 11.58 -12.12 17.94
CA LYS A 13 12.06 -11.52 16.67
C LYS A 13 11.19 -10.34 16.22
N ASP A 14 9.90 -10.35 16.54
CA ASP A 14 8.96 -9.27 16.23
C ASP A 14 9.30 -8.01 17.05
N GLU A 15 9.61 -8.16 18.34
CA GLU A 15 10.02 -7.05 19.21
C GLU A 15 11.31 -6.36 18.72
N GLU A 16 12.28 -7.14 18.24
CA GLU A 16 13.52 -6.60 17.65
C GLU A 16 13.25 -5.82 16.35
N ILE A 17 12.24 -6.23 15.58
CA ILE A 17 11.80 -5.54 14.37
C ILE A 17 11.08 -4.23 14.73
N GLU A 18 10.23 -4.24 15.78
CA GLU A 18 9.53 -3.04 16.26
C GLU A 18 10.51 -1.95 16.72
N ARG A 19 11.60 -2.32 17.39
CA ARG A 19 12.68 -1.37 17.75
C ARG A 19 13.29 -0.66 16.54
N LYS A 20 13.39 -1.33 15.38
CA LYS A 20 13.96 -0.72 14.16
C LYS A 20 13.05 0.35 13.56
N LEU A 21 11.74 0.29 13.82
CA LEU A 21 10.78 1.30 13.36
C LEU A 21 10.96 2.65 14.04
N GLN A 22 11.50 2.69 15.26
CA GLN A 22 11.56 3.91 16.08
C GLN A 22 12.70 4.85 15.67
N ASN A 23 13.67 4.39 14.87
CA ASN A 23 14.94 5.10 14.71
C ASN A 23 15.09 6.01 13.49
N ASN A 24 14.22 5.97 12.48
CA ASN A 24 14.46 6.77 11.27
C ASN A 24 13.18 7.09 10.51
N LEU A 25 12.99 8.36 10.12
CA LEU A 25 12.43 8.79 8.83
C LEU A 25 12.53 10.33 8.68
N ASN A 26 13.08 10.79 7.57
CA ASN A 26 13.38 12.21 7.30
C ASN A 26 12.14 12.94 6.73
N ILE A 27 11.49 13.74 7.56
CA ILE A 27 10.23 14.45 7.26
C ILE A 27 10.40 15.56 6.21
N LYS A 28 11.59 16.16 6.08
CA LYS A 28 11.81 17.30 5.17
C LYS A 28 11.67 16.93 3.68
N SER A 29 11.93 15.68 3.34
CA SER A 29 11.88 15.19 1.95
C SER A 29 10.43 14.99 1.47
N LEU A 30 9.49 14.70 2.38
CA LEU A 30 8.07 14.49 2.07
C LEU A 30 7.38 15.77 1.58
N GLY A 31 7.68 16.93 2.17
CA GLY A 31 7.05 18.20 1.80
C GLY A 31 7.27 18.58 0.33
N TYR A 32 8.47 18.30 -0.19
CA TYR A 32 8.78 18.49 -1.61
C TYR A 32 7.97 17.55 -2.52
N VAL A 33 7.94 16.25 -2.18
CA VAL A 33 7.20 15.23 -2.96
C VAL A 33 5.72 15.60 -3.06
N LEU A 34 5.10 15.97 -1.94
CA LEU A 34 3.68 16.35 -1.90
C LEU A 34 3.39 17.59 -2.75
N LYS A 35 4.26 18.60 -2.67
CA LYS A 35 4.14 19.81 -3.48
C LYS A 35 4.30 19.50 -4.98
N ALA A 36 5.26 18.65 -5.35
CA ALA A 36 5.47 18.24 -6.73
C ALA A 36 4.28 17.44 -7.29
N ILE A 37 3.74 16.50 -6.50
CA ILE A 37 2.51 15.76 -6.83
C ILE A 37 1.34 16.73 -7.07
N GLU A 38 1.17 17.73 -6.21
CA GLU A 38 0.09 18.71 -6.35
C GLU A 38 0.24 19.56 -7.63
N ILE A 39 1.46 19.99 -7.95
CA ILE A 39 1.76 20.74 -9.17
C ILE A 39 1.44 19.89 -10.41
N LEU A 40 1.86 18.62 -10.45
CA LEU A 40 1.55 17.74 -11.59
C LEU A 40 0.05 17.51 -11.75
N LYS A 41 -0.67 17.29 -10.64
CA LYS A 41 -2.14 17.15 -10.68
C LYS A 41 -2.82 18.36 -11.32
N ARG A 42 -2.33 19.58 -11.04
CA ARG A 42 -2.83 20.82 -11.65
C ARG A 42 -2.48 20.92 -13.13
N LYS A 43 -1.25 20.58 -13.53
CA LYS A 43 -0.78 20.65 -14.93
C LYS A 43 -1.50 19.66 -15.86
N GLU A 44 -1.73 18.43 -15.41
CA GLU A 44 -2.30 17.35 -16.23
C GLU A 44 -3.85 17.31 -16.20
N LYS A 45 -4.54 18.29 -15.60
CA LYS A 45 -6.02 18.37 -15.50
C LYS A 45 -6.68 17.06 -15.03
N MET A 46 -6.10 16.37 -14.04
CA MET A 46 -6.59 15.04 -13.65
C MET A 46 -7.76 15.10 -12.67
N LYS A 47 -8.87 14.43 -13.03
CA LYS A 47 -10.09 14.33 -12.22
C LYS A 47 -9.84 13.49 -10.96
N ARG A 48 -10.23 14.01 -9.80
CA ARG A 48 -10.33 13.23 -8.55
C ARG A 48 -11.58 12.35 -8.66
N TYR A 49 -11.44 11.03 -8.62
CA TYR A 49 -12.57 10.15 -8.36
C TYR A 49 -12.38 9.46 -7.01
N SER A 50 -13.47 9.29 -6.27
CA SER A 50 -13.49 8.56 -5.02
C SER A 50 -13.34 7.05 -5.28
N THR A 51 -12.91 6.28 -4.27
CA THR A 51 -12.78 4.81 -4.37
C THR A 51 -14.09 4.11 -4.76
N PHE A 52 -15.23 4.75 -4.47
CA PHE A 52 -16.57 4.26 -4.77
C PHE A 52 -16.94 4.32 -6.27
N ASP A 53 -16.45 5.32 -7.01
CA ASP A 53 -16.72 5.48 -8.46
C ASP A 53 -16.02 4.43 -9.34
N ARG A 54 -15.05 3.71 -8.76
CA ARG A 54 -14.20 2.71 -9.43
C ARG A 54 -14.95 1.41 -9.72
N HIS A 55 -15.89 1.01 -8.86
CA HIS A 55 -16.70 -0.19 -9.07
C HIS A 55 -17.78 0.04 -10.15
N LEU A 56 -18.40 1.23 -10.16
CA LEU A 56 -19.38 1.63 -11.20
C LEU A 56 -18.75 1.84 -12.59
N SER A 57 -17.48 2.25 -12.67
CA SER A 57 -16.78 2.45 -13.94
C SER A 57 -16.19 1.15 -14.53
N TYR A 58 -15.90 0.15 -13.68
CA TYR A 58 -15.33 -1.14 -14.10
C TYR A 58 -16.30 -1.96 -14.97
N PHE A 59 -17.61 -1.94 -14.67
CA PHE A 59 -18.61 -2.67 -15.45
C PHE A 59 -19.12 -1.90 -16.68
N LYS A 60 -19.02 -0.57 -16.69
CA LYS A 60 -19.64 0.28 -17.74
C LYS A 60 -18.71 0.60 -18.92
N LYS A 61 -17.41 0.29 -18.82
CA LYS A 61 -16.38 0.65 -19.82
C LYS A 61 -15.81 -0.60 -20.51
N ASN A 62 -16.69 -1.32 -21.20
CA ASN A 62 -16.50 -1.83 -22.57
C ASN A 62 -15.25 -2.64 -22.94
N ASN A 63 -15.51 -3.81 -23.52
CA ASN A 63 -14.86 -4.38 -24.70
C ASN A 63 -14.22 -3.34 -25.65
N ILE A 64 -13.04 -2.82 -25.29
CA ILE A 64 -12.21 -1.95 -26.10
C ILE A 64 -10.77 -2.45 -25.93
N ASN A 65 -10.13 -2.84 -27.02
CA ASN A 65 -8.72 -3.23 -27.03
C ASN A 65 -7.86 -2.09 -26.48
N LYS A 66 -7.27 -2.28 -25.29
CA LYS A 66 -6.32 -1.32 -24.72
C LYS A 66 -5.05 -1.34 -25.57
N PRO A 67 -4.48 -0.18 -25.95
CA PRO A 67 -3.12 -0.14 -26.51
C PRO A 67 -2.15 -0.78 -25.52
N GLN A 68 -1.15 -1.49 -26.03
CA GLN A 68 -0.12 -2.16 -25.22
C GLN A 68 0.82 -1.12 -24.60
N TYR A 69 0.38 -0.47 -23.54
CA TYR A 69 1.19 0.46 -22.76
C TYR A 69 2.11 -0.31 -21.83
N ASN A 70 3.39 0.06 -21.81
CA ASN A 70 4.34 -0.47 -20.83
C ASN A 70 4.11 0.23 -19.48
N GLU A 71 3.52 -0.47 -18.52
CA GLU A 71 3.13 0.06 -17.21
C GLU A 71 4.33 0.61 -16.43
N LYS A 72 5.49 -0.05 -16.55
CA LYS A 72 6.73 0.37 -15.91
C LYS A 72 7.22 1.70 -16.46
N LYS A 73 7.20 1.90 -17.78
CA LYS A 73 7.57 3.19 -18.41
C LYS A 73 6.67 4.34 -17.95
N ILE A 74 5.36 4.09 -17.82
CA ILE A 74 4.41 5.10 -17.31
C ILE A 74 4.78 5.49 -15.88
N LEU A 75 5.06 4.51 -15.02
CA LEU A 75 5.48 4.77 -13.65
C LEU A 75 6.79 5.54 -13.58
N GLU A 76 7.82 5.11 -14.31
CA GLU A 76 9.13 5.78 -14.35
C GLU A 76 8.98 7.25 -14.76
N HIS A 77 8.19 7.52 -15.81
CA HIS A 77 7.92 8.89 -16.25
C HIS A 77 7.21 9.73 -15.17
N ARG A 78 6.17 9.17 -14.52
CA ARG A 78 5.43 9.85 -13.44
C ARG A 78 6.31 10.13 -12.23
N LEU A 79 7.12 9.15 -11.83
CA LEU A 79 8.06 9.28 -10.73
C LEU A 79 9.12 10.34 -11.05
N TRP A 80 9.70 10.30 -12.25
CA TRP A 80 10.67 11.29 -12.69
C TRP A 80 10.09 12.72 -12.68
N ALA A 81 8.84 12.88 -13.14
CA ALA A 81 8.15 14.16 -13.15
C ALA A 81 7.93 14.75 -11.73
N ILE A 82 7.87 13.92 -10.68
CA ILE A 82 7.83 14.35 -9.26
C ILE A 82 9.21 14.33 -8.58
N GLY A 83 10.29 14.16 -9.34
CA GLY A 83 11.66 14.10 -8.80
C GLY A 83 11.96 12.85 -7.97
N CYS A 84 11.26 11.74 -8.25
CA CYS A 84 11.43 10.45 -7.60
C CYS A 84 11.98 9.41 -8.59
N GLU A 85 12.60 8.37 -8.03
CA GLU A 85 13.05 7.20 -8.78
C GLU A 85 12.42 5.91 -8.22
N LEU A 86 12.17 4.95 -9.12
CA LEU A 86 11.65 3.63 -8.81
C LEU A 86 12.70 2.83 -8.02
N ILE A 87 12.25 2.06 -7.03
CA ILE A 87 13.09 1.07 -6.36
C ILE A 87 12.40 -0.29 -6.42
N GLU A 88 13.00 -1.19 -7.16
CA GLU A 88 12.45 -2.52 -7.39
C GLU A 88 12.51 -3.40 -6.13
N VAL A 89 11.47 -4.21 -5.95
CA VAL A 89 11.45 -5.34 -5.02
C VAL A 89 11.30 -6.65 -5.78
N ILE A 90 11.43 -7.78 -5.09
CA ILE A 90 11.23 -9.09 -5.71
C ILE A 90 9.78 -9.21 -6.20
N GLY A 91 9.62 -9.57 -7.48
CA GLY A 91 8.33 -9.81 -8.13
C GLY A 91 7.74 -11.17 -7.81
N ASP A 92 7.31 -11.37 -6.56
CA ASP A 92 6.56 -12.53 -6.10
C ASP A 92 5.20 -12.11 -5.53
N GLY A 93 4.37 -13.07 -5.10
CA GLY A 93 3.09 -12.78 -4.45
C GLY A 93 3.20 -12.06 -3.09
N ASN A 94 4.39 -11.63 -2.67
CA ASN A 94 4.62 -10.80 -1.50
C ASN A 94 4.97 -9.34 -1.85
N CYS A 95 4.96 -8.95 -3.13
CA CYS A 95 5.44 -7.64 -3.59
C CYS A 95 4.88 -6.45 -2.79
N LEU A 96 3.58 -6.45 -2.47
CA LEU A 96 2.97 -5.41 -1.62
C LEU A 96 3.67 -5.31 -0.26
N PHE A 97 3.75 -6.42 0.47
CA PHE A 97 4.34 -6.46 1.81
C PHE A 97 5.86 -6.24 1.77
N ARG A 98 6.55 -6.66 0.71
CA ARG A 98 7.98 -6.37 0.48
C ARG A 98 8.21 -4.88 0.30
N SER A 99 7.36 -4.22 -0.48
CA SER A 99 7.47 -2.78 -0.73
C SER A 99 7.16 -1.95 0.51
N ILE A 100 6.13 -2.32 1.27
CA ILE A 100 5.87 -1.68 2.57
C ILE A 100 7.01 -1.95 3.55
N SER A 101 7.51 -3.18 3.61
CA SER A 101 8.64 -3.56 4.47
C SER A 101 9.91 -2.77 4.13
N ARG A 102 10.19 -2.56 2.85
CA ARG A 102 11.33 -1.75 2.43
C ARG A 102 11.19 -0.29 2.85
N ASN A 103 9.99 0.30 2.79
CA ASN A 103 9.75 1.67 3.25
C ASN A 103 9.92 1.81 4.78
N LEU A 104 9.33 0.88 5.53
CA LEU A 104 9.30 0.95 7.00
C LEU A 104 10.62 0.53 7.66
N PHE A 105 11.35 -0.41 7.06
CA PHE A 105 12.53 -1.04 7.68
C PHE A 105 13.79 -0.96 6.83
N HIS A 106 13.76 -0.26 5.70
CA HIS A 106 14.83 -0.20 4.69
C HIS A 106 15.25 -1.55 4.10
N LYS A 107 14.53 -2.63 4.40
CA LYS A 107 14.82 -4.00 3.97
C LYS A 107 13.52 -4.74 3.68
N GLN A 108 13.37 -5.29 2.49
CA GLN A 108 12.19 -6.07 2.08
C GLN A 108 12.02 -7.41 2.82
N LYS A 109 13.06 -7.90 3.51
CA LYS A 109 13.07 -9.22 4.15
C LYS A 109 12.05 -9.39 5.29
N TYR A 110 11.50 -8.29 5.80
CA TYR A 110 10.50 -8.31 6.88
C TYR A 110 9.06 -8.34 6.34
N HIS A 111 8.85 -8.69 5.06
CA HIS A 111 7.52 -8.73 4.45
C HIS A 111 6.53 -9.65 5.18
N MET A 112 6.96 -10.79 5.71
CA MET A 112 6.06 -11.68 6.48
C MET A 112 5.61 -11.06 7.80
N TYR A 113 6.47 -10.25 8.42
CA TYR A 113 6.11 -9.50 9.62
C TYR A 113 5.06 -8.42 9.31
N VAL A 114 5.23 -7.68 8.21
CA VAL A 114 4.23 -6.72 7.74
C VAL A 114 2.90 -7.42 7.43
N ARG A 115 2.93 -8.57 6.75
CA ARG A 115 1.75 -9.39 6.46
C ARG A 115 1.06 -9.84 7.75
N LYS A 116 1.82 -10.32 8.74
CA LYS A 116 1.31 -10.71 10.06
C LYS A 116 0.56 -9.55 10.72
N LYS A 117 1.18 -8.38 10.84
CA LYS A 117 0.53 -7.19 11.44
C LYS A 117 -0.71 -6.74 10.68
N CYS A 118 -0.68 -6.80 9.34
CA CYS A 118 -1.84 -6.53 8.51
C CYS A 118 -3.02 -7.46 8.82
N VAL A 119 -2.77 -8.77 8.86
CA VAL A 119 -3.80 -9.79 9.19
C VAL A 119 -4.31 -9.63 10.62
N GLU A 120 -3.42 -9.45 11.59
CA GLU A 120 -3.80 -9.23 12.99
C GLU A 120 -4.68 -8.00 13.16
N TYR A 121 -4.34 -6.92 12.47
CA TYR A 121 -5.15 -5.71 12.49
C TYR A 121 -6.55 -5.98 11.93
N MET A 122 -6.67 -6.65 10.79
CA MET A 122 -7.98 -7.00 10.22
C MET A 122 -8.79 -7.92 11.14
N ILE A 123 -8.14 -8.86 11.86
CA ILE A 123 -8.82 -9.71 12.84
C ILE A 123 -9.32 -8.90 14.04
N ASN A 124 -8.49 -7.98 14.55
CA ASN A 124 -8.81 -7.17 15.74
C ASN A 124 -9.91 -6.14 15.46
N TYR A 125 -10.01 -5.66 14.22
CA TYR A 125 -11.05 -4.73 13.76
C TYR A 125 -12.00 -5.44 12.79
N LYS A 126 -12.34 -6.70 13.08
CA LYS A 126 -13.13 -7.55 12.19
C LYS A 126 -14.39 -6.85 11.68
N GLU A 127 -15.11 -6.15 12.56
CA GLU A 127 -16.36 -5.46 12.24
C GLU A 127 -16.18 -4.44 11.11
N GLU A 128 -15.00 -3.83 10.97
CA GLU A 128 -14.69 -2.86 9.90
C GLU A 128 -14.33 -3.54 8.57
N TYR A 129 -13.77 -4.77 8.61
CA TYR A 129 -13.27 -5.46 7.42
C TYR A 129 -14.23 -6.54 6.91
N SER A 130 -15.02 -7.17 7.77
CA SER A 130 -15.92 -8.24 7.35
C SER A 130 -17.10 -7.73 6.52
N ILE A 131 -17.39 -6.43 6.53
CA ILE A 131 -18.45 -5.82 5.70
C ILE A 131 -18.20 -5.95 4.19
N TYR A 132 -16.94 -6.22 3.79
CA TYR A 132 -16.55 -6.41 2.39
C TYR A 132 -16.73 -7.86 1.91
N PHE A 133 -17.24 -8.75 2.75
CA PHE A 133 -17.31 -10.19 2.50
C PHE A 133 -18.70 -10.71 2.82
N GLU A 134 -19.16 -11.68 2.04
CA GLU A 134 -20.41 -12.37 2.33
C GLU A 134 -20.15 -13.59 3.23
N ASN A 135 -21.10 -13.88 4.13
CA ASN A 135 -21.10 -15.10 4.94
C ASN A 135 -19.75 -15.36 5.68
N ASN A 136 -19.10 -16.50 5.39
CA ASN A 136 -17.85 -16.94 6.01
C ASN A 136 -16.59 -16.59 5.20
N GLU A 137 -16.71 -15.80 4.13
CA GLU A 137 -15.59 -15.51 3.23
C GLU A 137 -14.46 -14.73 3.90
N PHE A 138 -14.79 -13.85 4.87
CA PHE A 138 -13.77 -13.12 5.62
C PHE A 138 -12.78 -14.05 6.33
N GLN A 139 -13.26 -15.14 6.95
CA GLN A 139 -12.37 -16.09 7.63
C GLN A 139 -11.44 -16.80 6.65
N GLN A 140 -11.98 -17.17 5.48
CA GLN A 140 -11.20 -17.81 4.42
C GLN A 140 -10.19 -16.84 3.80
N TYR A 141 -10.58 -15.57 3.62
CA TYR A 141 -9.69 -14.49 3.21
C TYR A 141 -8.54 -14.31 4.19
N ILE A 142 -8.80 -14.18 5.49
CA ILE A 142 -7.78 -14.06 6.54
C ILE A 142 -6.83 -15.27 6.54
N LYS A 143 -7.36 -16.48 6.44
CA LYS A 143 -6.57 -17.73 6.36
C LYS A 143 -5.65 -17.74 5.14
N ASN A 144 -6.14 -17.28 3.98
CA ASN A 144 -5.35 -17.19 2.77
C ASN A 144 -4.32 -16.06 2.84
N MET A 145 -4.70 -14.88 3.32
CA MET A 145 -3.83 -13.72 3.44
C MET A 145 -2.67 -13.95 4.42
N SER A 146 -2.83 -14.85 5.38
CA SER A 146 -1.76 -15.29 6.29
C SER A 146 -0.65 -16.09 5.60
N LYS A 147 -0.92 -16.67 4.41
CA LYS A 147 0.04 -17.53 3.71
C LYS A 147 1.11 -16.71 3.01
N ASN A 148 2.34 -17.22 3.03
CA ASN A 148 3.43 -16.68 2.22
C ASN A 148 3.07 -16.74 0.72
N GLY A 149 3.30 -15.64 0.00
CA GLY A 149 3.03 -15.56 -1.44
C GLY A 149 1.56 -15.32 -1.83
N TYR A 150 0.62 -15.18 -0.88
CA TYR A 150 -0.75 -14.77 -1.22
C TYR A 150 -0.80 -13.27 -1.53
N TRP A 151 -1.35 -12.90 -2.68
CA TRP A 151 -1.29 -11.52 -3.17
C TRP A 151 -2.10 -10.60 -2.26
N GLY A 152 -1.49 -9.47 -1.86
CA GLY A 152 -2.15 -8.44 -1.09
C GLY A 152 -2.97 -7.49 -1.98
N ASP A 153 -4.03 -6.94 -1.42
CA ASP A 153 -4.99 -6.09 -2.11
C ASP A 153 -5.16 -4.72 -1.42
N GLU A 154 -6.21 -3.98 -1.80
CA GLU A 154 -6.49 -2.66 -1.24
C GLU A 154 -6.84 -2.71 0.26
N LEU A 155 -7.51 -3.77 0.73
CA LEU A 155 -7.80 -3.96 2.16
C LEU A 155 -6.49 -4.10 2.94
N CYS A 156 -5.51 -4.82 2.38
CA CYS A 156 -4.19 -4.94 2.98
C CYS A 156 -3.47 -3.60 3.11
N ILE A 157 -3.59 -2.72 2.12
CA ILE A 157 -3.01 -1.37 2.15
C ILE A 157 -3.60 -0.58 3.33
N LYS A 158 -4.93 -0.52 3.43
CA LYS A 158 -5.61 0.21 4.52
C LYS A 158 -5.26 -0.37 5.90
N ALA A 159 -5.34 -1.69 6.05
CA ALA A 159 -5.02 -2.37 7.30
C ALA A 159 -3.57 -2.14 7.73
N THR A 160 -2.64 -2.15 6.78
CA THR A 160 -1.23 -1.89 7.08
C THR A 160 -0.99 -0.42 7.44
N ALA A 161 -1.69 0.52 6.80
CA ALA A 161 -1.61 1.93 7.15
C ALA A 161 -2.02 2.17 8.61
N ASP A 162 -3.11 1.54 9.04
CA ASP A 162 -3.57 1.64 10.43
C ASP A 162 -2.65 0.90 11.41
N ALA A 163 -2.24 -0.33 11.08
CA ALA A 163 -1.44 -1.18 11.96
C ALA A 163 -0.07 -0.55 12.31
N PHE A 164 0.50 0.23 11.39
CA PHE A 164 1.80 0.89 11.58
C PHE A 164 1.68 2.40 11.84
N ASP A 165 0.46 2.91 12.02
CA ASP A 165 0.15 4.33 12.15
C ASP A 165 0.89 5.22 11.13
N CYS A 166 0.69 4.91 9.85
CA CYS A 166 1.39 5.56 8.75
C CYS A 166 0.44 6.08 7.67
N ILE A 167 1.02 6.85 6.74
CA ILE A 167 0.38 7.31 5.51
C ILE A 167 1.04 6.59 4.34
N ILE A 168 0.25 5.88 3.55
CA ILE A 168 0.71 5.20 2.34
C ILE A 168 0.33 6.06 1.13
N TYR A 169 1.34 6.51 0.39
CA TYR A 169 1.22 7.18 -0.90
C TYR A 169 1.52 6.20 -2.02
N ILE A 170 0.67 6.15 -3.03
CA ILE A 170 0.83 5.24 -4.16
C ILE A 170 0.80 6.01 -5.46
N ILE A 171 1.84 5.84 -6.27
CA ILE A 171 1.87 6.25 -7.67
C ILE A 171 1.59 5.02 -8.51
N THR A 172 0.58 5.03 -9.37
CA THR A 172 0.18 3.87 -10.16
C THR A 172 0.46 4.09 -11.65
N SER A 173 0.43 3.03 -12.46
CA SER A 173 0.44 3.08 -13.93
C SER A 173 -0.96 3.33 -14.54
N THR A 174 -2.02 3.43 -13.71
CA THR A 174 -3.40 3.58 -14.23
C THR A 174 -3.57 4.93 -14.92
N LEU A 175 -4.34 4.97 -16.01
CA LEU A 175 -4.57 6.21 -16.76
C LEU A 175 -5.25 7.28 -15.91
N GLU A 176 -6.19 6.86 -15.07
CA GLU A 176 -6.95 7.71 -14.16
C GLU A 176 -6.57 7.39 -12.70
N ASN A 177 -6.72 8.35 -11.78
CA ASN A 177 -6.41 8.20 -10.35
C ASN A 177 -5.02 7.61 -10.05
N TRP A 178 -4.01 8.08 -10.78
CA TRP A 178 -2.63 7.61 -10.67
C TRP A 178 -1.93 7.90 -9.33
N HIS A 179 -2.58 8.67 -8.44
CA HIS A 179 -2.07 8.95 -7.11
C HIS A 179 -3.12 8.62 -6.04
N LEU A 180 -2.83 7.64 -5.20
CA LEU A 180 -3.67 7.21 -4.08
C LEU A 180 -3.03 7.59 -2.74
N LYS A 181 -3.85 7.81 -1.72
CA LYS A 181 -3.41 8.09 -0.35
C LYS A 181 -4.29 7.29 0.62
N TYR A 182 -3.66 6.50 1.48
CA TYR A 182 -4.30 5.81 2.59
C TYR A 182 -3.67 6.30 3.88
N GLU A 183 -4.48 6.76 4.81
CA GLU A 183 -4.01 7.32 6.08
C GLU A 183 -4.56 6.50 7.23
N SER A 184 -3.71 6.24 8.22
CA SER A 184 -4.10 5.66 9.51
C SER A 184 -5.25 6.45 10.12
N LYS A 185 -6.25 5.76 10.69
CA LYS A 185 -7.37 6.39 11.40
C LYS A 185 -6.97 7.00 12.75
N ASN A 186 -5.80 6.64 13.29
CA ASN A 186 -5.34 7.21 14.56
C ASN A 186 -5.02 8.70 14.38
N ASN A 187 -5.48 9.54 15.30
CA ASN A 187 -5.29 10.99 15.24
C ASN A 187 -4.66 11.49 16.54
N ASN A 188 -3.47 10.97 16.85
CA ASN A 188 -2.78 11.24 18.11
C ASN A 188 -2.05 12.60 18.11
N GLY A 189 -2.31 13.47 17.12
CA GLY A 189 -1.62 14.76 16.96
C GLY A 189 -0.12 14.67 16.61
N MET A 190 0.43 13.46 16.50
CA MET A 190 1.83 13.21 16.15
C MET A 190 2.02 13.10 14.63
N TYR A 191 3.23 13.41 14.16
CA TYR A 191 3.61 13.18 12.76
C TYR A 191 3.61 11.68 12.44
N LYS A 192 2.87 11.30 11.39
CA LYS A 192 2.81 9.91 10.89
C LYS A 192 3.98 9.59 9.97
N LYS A 193 4.41 8.34 10.00
CA LYS A 193 5.39 7.80 9.04
C LYS A 193 4.78 7.77 7.64
N CYS A 194 5.62 7.86 6.61
CA CYS A 194 5.17 7.79 5.22
C CYS A 194 5.77 6.58 4.51
N VAL A 195 4.93 5.90 3.73
CA VAL A 195 5.29 4.75 2.90
C VAL A 195 4.96 5.11 1.45
N PHE A 196 5.92 4.89 0.56
CA PHE A 196 5.85 5.28 -0.84
C PHE A 196 5.88 4.04 -1.75
N LEU A 197 4.77 3.79 -2.43
CA LEU A 197 4.58 2.62 -3.29
C LEU A 197 4.42 3.02 -4.76
N ALA A 198 5.07 2.28 -5.65
CA ALA A 198 4.84 2.37 -7.09
C ALA A 198 4.03 1.14 -7.53
N TYR A 199 2.89 1.33 -8.19
CA TYR A 199 1.97 0.25 -8.54
C TYR A 199 1.85 0.07 -10.06
N SER A 200 2.47 -0.98 -10.57
CA SER A 200 2.31 -1.46 -11.94
C SER A 200 0.98 -2.19 -12.01
N SER A 201 -0.11 -1.47 -12.25
CA SER A 201 -1.45 -2.04 -12.18
C SER A 201 -1.70 -3.03 -13.33
N PRO A 202 -2.32 -4.19 -13.08
CA PRO A 202 -2.77 -4.71 -11.77
C PRO A 202 -1.79 -5.69 -11.10
N THR A 203 -0.52 -5.73 -11.52
CA THR A 203 0.35 -6.90 -11.36
C THR A 203 1.40 -6.80 -10.26
N HIS A 204 1.96 -5.62 -9.97
CA HIS A 204 3.16 -5.54 -9.12
C HIS A 204 3.29 -4.23 -8.34
N TYR A 205 3.83 -4.34 -7.12
CA TYR A 205 4.16 -3.20 -6.26
C TYR A 205 5.67 -3.11 -6.04
N ASP A 206 6.22 -1.95 -6.36
CA ASP A 206 7.57 -1.51 -6.02
C ASP A 206 7.53 -0.37 -5.00
N CYS A 207 8.70 0.17 -4.66
CA CYS A 207 8.83 1.41 -3.89
C CYS A 207 9.25 2.56 -4.80
N PHE A 208 9.17 3.78 -4.29
CA PHE A 208 9.90 4.90 -4.87
C PHE A 208 10.54 5.75 -3.76
N LYS A 209 11.56 6.51 -4.12
CA LYS A 209 12.18 7.50 -3.23
C LYS A 209 12.52 8.76 -4.01
N LEU A 210 12.85 9.83 -3.31
CA LEU A 210 13.41 11.01 -3.93
C LEU A 210 14.77 10.74 -4.56
N MET A 211 14.98 11.34 -5.72
CA MET A 211 16.30 11.40 -6.34
C MET A 211 17.20 12.27 -5.47
N GLN A 212 18.38 11.76 -5.11
CA GLN A 212 19.42 12.59 -4.50
C GLN A 212 20.00 13.46 -5.62
N ARG A 213 19.92 14.78 -5.47
CA ARG A 213 20.59 15.74 -6.36
C ARG A 213 21.95 16.08 -5.79
#